data_AF-A0A8T2XGE8-F1
#
_entry.id   AF-A0A8T2XGE8-F1
#
_cell.length_a   1.000
_cell.length_b   1.000
_cell.length_c   1.000
_cell.angle_alpha   90.00
_cell.angle_beta   90.00
_cell.angle_gamma   90.00
#
_symmetry.space_group_name_H-M   'P 1'
#
loop_
_entity.id
_entity.type
_entity.pdbx_description
1 polymer ?
#
loop_
_entity_poly.entity_id
_entity_poly.type
_entity_poly.pdbx_seq_one_letter_code
_entity_poly.pdbx_strand_id
1 'polypeptide(L)'
;MAAVLASTTPDDSSFDVDKLTYEIFSILENKFLFGGYDDPKLSKNTHQVPIQEQLKPTKQFNGGKVRILSIDGGGANNGILAAKSLTYLESCLRRKSGNPNAAVSDYFDVVAGSGSGGVLAALLFTRGKNGRPMFTAEEALNFLVKINKKMNRSQGVFSKLFGSAKAEKVFAKTFGELTLKDTIKSALIPCYDLSTHAPFLFSRADALEMDGYDFKMSDVCLATSADPTIVGAVDMRSVDKRTKIVAIDGGIAMNNPTAAAITHVLNNKQEFPLCNGVEDLLVVSLGNGESDFGYQNQNSTPARFVRIAGEGASDMVDQAVSMAFGNCRTSNYVRIQVLDSVKLQKVKQHQISNSFAEKSNYQTGMEI
;
A
#
# COMPACT_ATOMS: atom_id res chain seq x y z
N MET A 1 -19.21 44.29 -40.54
CA MET A 1 -17.90 43.90 -41.12
C MET A 1 -17.47 42.63 -40.41
N ALA A 2 -17.60 41.50 -41.10
CA ALA A 2 -17.11 40.21 -40.67
C ALA A 2 -15.65 40.06 -41.10
N ALA A 3 -14.83 39.41 -40.28
CA ALA A 3 -13.62 38.74 -40.75
C ALA A 3 -13.55 37.39 -40.03
N VAL A 4 -13.64 36.34 -40.85
CA VAL A 4 -13.52 34.91 -40.56
C VAL A 4 -12.10 34.48 -40.95
N LEU A 5 -11.68 33.30 -40.43
CA LEU A 5 -10.53 32.44 -40.83
C LEU A 5 -9.31 32.56 -39.88
N ALA A 6 -8.68 31.49 -39.40
CA ALA A 6 -8.81 30.05 -39.66
C ALA A 6 -8.35 29.22 -38.46
N SER A 7 -8.93 28.03 -38.37
CA SER A 7 -8.63 26.91 -37.47
C SER A 7 -7.24 26.30 -37.71
N THR A 8 -6.51 26.03 -36.64
CA THR A 8 -5.49 24.97 -36.59
C THR A 8 -5.82 24.08 -35.40
N THR A 9 -6.26 22.86 -35.69
CA THR A 9 -6.53 21.77 -34.74
C THR A 9 -5.25 21.31 -34.04
N PRO A 10 -5.21 21.16 -32.71
CA PRO A 10 -4.22 20.33 -32.05
C PRO A 10 -4.74 18.89 -31.90
N ASP A 11 -4.09 18.00 -32.64
CA ASP A 11 -3.84 16.58 -32.39
C ASP A 11 -4.75 15.82 -31.39
N ASP A 12 -5.65 15.00 -31.93
CA ASP A 12 -6.47 14.00 -31.24
C ASP A 12 -5.61 12.78 -30.83
N SER A 13 -4.84 12.88 -29.74
CA SER A 13 -4.15 11.72 -29.17
C SER A 13 -4.34 11.54 -27.66
N SER A 14 -5.43 12.04 -27.09
CA SER A 14 -5.67 12.04 -25.63
C SER A 14 -6.72 11.04 -25.12
N PHE A 15 -7.13 10.03 -25.89
CA PHE A 15 -8.38 9.30 -25.57
C PHE A 15 -8.29 7.84 -25.13
N ASP A 16 -7.10 7.24 -24.93
CA ASP A 16 -7.00 5.84 -24.45
C ASP A 16 -6.41 5.67 -23.04
N VAL A 17 -5.89 6.74 -22.43
CA VAL A 17 -5.10 6.71 -21.17
C VAL A 17 -5.97 6.65 -19.91
N ASP A 18 -7.25 7.02 -20.01
CA ASP A 18 -8.18 7.06 -18.88
C ASP A 18 -8.94 5.75 -18.67
N LYS A 19 -8.99 4.86 -19.66
CA LYS A 19 -10.01 3.80 -19.68
C LYS A 19 -9.85 2.75 -18.58
N LEU A 20 -8.63 2.28 -18.30
CA LEU A 20 -8.40 1.23 -17.30
C LEU A 20 -8.50 1.76 -15.86
N THR A 21 -7.94 2.94 -15.61
CA THR A 21 -8.07 3.63 -14.31
C THR A 21 -9.54 3.97 -14.05
N TYR A 22 -10.24 4.51 -15.04
CA TYR A 22 -11.67 4.80 -14.95
C TYR A 22 -12.50 3.52 -14.85
N GLU A 23 -12.13 2.42 -15.50
CA GLU A 23 -12.80 1.12 -15.33
C GLU A 23 -12.56 0.55 -13.92
N ILE A 24 -11.34 0.62 -13.37
CA ILE A 24 -11.04 0.20 -12.00
C ILE A 24 -11.84 1.04 -11.01
N PHE A 25 -11.84 2.37 -11.14
CA PHE A 25 -12.61 3.26 -10.26
C PHE A 25 -14.12 3.12 -10.47
N SER A 26 -14.60 2.97 -11.70
CA SER A 26 -16.02 2.77 -12.00
C SER A 26 -16.52 1.40 -11.51
N ILE A 27 -15.69 0.35 -11.57
CA ILE A 27 -16.00 -0.95 -10.98
C ILE A 27 -16.00 -0.87 -9.45
N LEU A 28 -15.02 -0.18 -8.86
CA LEU A 28 -14.97 0.05 -7.41
C LEU A 28 -16.19 0.83 -6.91
N GLU A 29 -16.60 1.88 -7.62
CA GLU A 29 -17.79 2.68 -7.30
C GLU A 29 -19.07 1.86 -7.48
N ASN A 30 -19.28 1.26 -8.65
CA ASN A 30 -20.55 0.61 -8.99
C ASN A 30 -20.76 -0.77 -8.35
N LYS A 31 -19.71 -1.58 -8.21
CA LYS A 31 -19.83 -2.95 -7.67
C LYS A 31 -19.45 -3.05 -6.19
N PHE A 32 -18.65 -2.14 -5.67
CA PHE A 32 -18.02 -2.31 -4.35
C PHE A 32 -18.43 -1.25 -3.32
N LEU A 33 -18.50 0.03 -3.69
CA LEU A 33 -18.81 1.13 -2.76
C LEU A 33 -20.31 1.44 -2.63
N PHE A 34 -21.10 1.27 -3.70
CA PHE A 34 -22.53 1.61 -3.69
C PHE A 34 -23.49 0.43 -3.83
N GLY A 35 -23.00 -0.81 -3.86
CA GLY A 35 -23.84 -2.01 -3.88
C GLY A 35 -24.83 -2.05 -5.06
N GLY A 36 -24.31 -2.15 -6.28
CA GLY A 36 -25.15 -2.35 -7.46
C GLY A 36 -25.88 -3.70 -7.41
N TYR A 37 -27.18 -3.66 -7.16
CA TYR A 37 -28.12 -4.77 -7.38
C TYR A 37 -28.04 -5.26 -8.83
N ASP A 38 -28.24 -6.57 -9.01
CA ASP A 38 -28.26 -7.30 -10.27
C ASP A 38 -29.08 -6.58 -11.38
N ASP A 39 -28.41 -6.16 -12.47
CA ASP A 39 -29.08 -5.87 -13.73
C ASP A 39 -28.56 -6.82 -14.84
N PRO A 40 -29.33 -7.82 -15.29
CA PRO A 40 -28.89 -8.85 -16.23
C PRO A 40 -28.62 -8.37 -17.66
N LYS A 41 -28.69 -7.07 -17.96
CA LYS A 41 -28.74 -6.57 -19.35
C LYS A 41 -27.43 -6.08 -19.94
N LEU A 42 -26.32 -6.07 -19.20
CA LEU A 42 -25.01 -5.64 -19.73
C LEU A 42 -24.05 -6.77 -20.15
N SER A 43 -24.54 -8.01 -20.26
CA SER A 43 -23.71 -9.20 -20.58
C SER A 43 -23.61 -9.53 -22.08
N LYS A 44 -24.14 -8.71 -22.99
CA LYS A 44 -24.14 -9.04 -24.42
C LYS A 44 -23.72 -7.82 -25.22
N ASN A 45 -22.42 -7.68 -25.42
CA ASN A 45 -21.80 -7.25 -26.69
C ASN A 45 -20.38 -6.73 -26.43
N THR A 46 -19.39 -7.61 -26.54
CA THR A 46 -18.05 -7.17 -26.94
C THR A 46 -17.43 -8.21 -27.83
N HIS A 47 -17.12 -7.79 -29.06
CA HIS A 47 -16.57 -8.59 -30.14
C HIS A 47 -15.22 -9.19 -29.75
N GLN A 48 -15.09 -10.51 -29.96
CA GLN A 48 -13.84 -11.23 -29.82
C GLN A 48 -12.96 -10.95 -31.05
N VAL A 49 -11.77 -10.37 -30.83
CA VAL A 49 -10.68 -10.38 -31.80
C VAL A 49 -9.70 -11.48 -31.36
N PRO A 50 -9.32 -12.44 -32.22
CA PRO A 50 -8.41 -13.51 -31.83
C PRO A 50 -6.96 -13.02 -31.91
N ILE A 51 -6.24 -13.08 -30.80
CA ILE A 51 -4.77 -12.97 -30.79
C ILE A 51 -4.23 -14.32 -30.30
N GLN A 52 -3.74 -15.12 -31.25
CA GLN A 52 -2.92 -16.28 -30.98
C GLN A 52 -1.43 -15.88 -30.93
N GLU A 53 -0.74 -16.47 -29.96
CA GLU A 53 0.71 -16.72 -29.89
C GLU A 53 1.65 -15.53 -29.63
N GLN A 54 2.07 -15.36 -28.36
CA GLN A 54 3.45 -15.59 -27.88
C GLN A 54 3.71 -14.90 -26.53
N LEU A 55 3.15 -15.42 -25.44
CA LEU A 55 3.69 -15.22 -24.09
C LEU A 55 3.63 -16.56 -23.37
N LYS A 56 4.80 -17.14 -23.08
CA LYS A 56 4.89 -18.40 -22.31
C LYS A 56 4.33 -18.15 -20.91
N PRO A 57 3.34 -18.92 -20.43
CA PRO A 57 2.77 -18.72 -19.12
C PRO A 57 3.82 -19.03 -18.04
N THR A 58 4.27 -18.00 -17.33
CA THR A 58 5.09 -18.18 -16.13
C THR A 58 4.21 -18.72 -15.00
N LYS A 59 4.44 -20.00 -14.68
CA LYS A 59 3.91 -20.81 -13.56
C LYS A 59 2.40 -21.14 -13.61
N GLN A 60 2.13 -22.45 -13.75
CA GLN A 60 0.84 -23.06 -13.47
C GLN A 60 0.35 -22.69 -12.07
N PHE A 61 -0.82 -22.03 -12.00
CA PHE A 61 -1.60 -21.94 -10.76
C PHE A 61 -2.20 -23.33 -10.48
N ASN A 62 -1.59 -24.08 -9.56
CA ASN A 62 -2.11 -25.37 -9.10
C ASN A 62 -3.33 -25.14 -8.19
N GLY A 63 -4.52 -24.90 -8.76
CA GLY A 63 -5.83 -25.00 -8.07
C GLY A 63 -5.96 -24.31 -6.69
N GLY A 64 -5.12 -23.31 -6.40
CA GLY A 64 -4.98 -22.67 -5.10
C GLY A 64 -5.34 -21.19 -5.18
N LYS A 65 -5.73 -20.62 -4.05
CA LYS A 65 -6.16 -19.21 -3.96
C LYS A 65 -5.01 -18.25 -4.31
N VAL A 66 -5.33 -17.14 -4.96
CA VAL A 66 -4.40 -16.02 -5.17
C VAL A 66 -4.22 -15.28 -3.86
N ARG A 67 -2.97 -15.09 -3.43
CA ARG A 67 -2.66 -14.51 -2.11
C ARG A 67 -2.27 -13.05 -2.24
N ILE A 68 -3.06 -12.18 -1.64
CA ILE A 68 -2.88 -10.72 -1.67
C ILE A 68 -2.41 -10.25 -0.30
N LEU A 69 -1.33 -9.47 -0.28
CA LEU A 69 -0.91 -8.67 0.87
C LEU A 69 -1.24 -7.21 0.60
N SER A 70 -2.08 -6.60 1.43
CA SER A 70 -2.39 -5.17 1.37
C SER A 70 -1.87 -4.48 2.63
N ILE A 71 -1.21 -3.33 2.46
CA ILE A 71 -0.60 -2.58 3.54
C ILE A 71 -1.07 -1.13 3.48
N ASP A 72 -1.75 -0.68 4.52
CA ASP A 72 -2.27 0.67 4.60
C ASP A 72 -1.17 1.73 4.68
N GLY A 73 -1.56 2.96 4.37
CA GLY A 73 -0.82 4.18 4.66
C GLY A 73 -0.45 4.33 6.14
N GLY A 74 0.54 5.20 6.39
CA GLY A 74 1.28 5.22 7.64
C GLY A 74 0.51 5.63 8.90
N GLY A 75 -0.67 6.24 8.76
CA GLY A 75 -1.51 6.67 9.87
C GLY A 75 -0.73 7.42 10.96
N ALA A 76 -1.12 7.27 12.23
CA ALA A 76 -0.42 7.86 13.37
C ALA A 76 0.99 7.30 13.62
N ASN A 77 1.27 6.09 13.13
CA ASN A 77 2.45 5.30 13.51
C ASN A 77 3.54 5.22 12.42
N ASN A 78 3.39 5.99 11.33
CA ASN A 78 4.30 6.04 10.19
C ASN A 78 4.72 4.64 9.67
N GLY A 79 3.79 3.69 9.59
CA GLY A 79 4.04 2.34 9.06
C GLY A 79 4.70 1.32 10.00
N ILE A 80 5.06 1.70 11.23
CA ILE A 80 5.83 0.84 12.14
C ILE A 80 5.04 -0.38 12.60
N LEU A 81 3.72 -0.24 12.78
CA LEU A 81 2.86 -1.34 13.21
C LEU A 81 2.75 -2.41 12.11
N ALA A 82 2.48 -2.00 10.87
CA ALA A 82 2.48 -2.91 9.72
C ALA A 82 3.85 -3.59 9.55
N ALA A 83 4.95 -2.83 9.64
CA ALA A 83 6.30 -3.37 9.54
C ALA A 83 6.61 -4.43 10.60
N LYS A 84 6.24 -4.19 11.87
CA LYS A 84 6.37 -5.20 12.95
C LYS A 84 5.52 -6.43 12.70
N SER A 85 4.30 -6.25 12.19
CA SER A 85 3.41 -7.35 11.83
C SER A 85 4.02 -8.22 10.73
N LEU A 86 4.64 -7.60 9.73
CA LEU A 86 5.39 -8.28 8.67
C LEU A 86 6.63 -9.01 9.21
N THR A 87 7.38 -8.41 10.14
CA THR A 87 8.52 -9.08 10.80
C THR A 87 8.07 -10.35 11.53
N TYR A 88 6.95 -10.27 12.25
CA TYR A 88 6.37 -11.42 12.93
C TYR A 88 5.86 -12.48 11.95
N LEU A 89 5.19 -12.06 10.87
CA LEU A 89 4.70 -12.94 9.80
C LEU A 89 5.85 -13.68 9.15
N GLU A 90 6.91 -13.00 8.72
CA GLU A 90 8.09 -13.61 8.10
C GLU A 90 8.75 -14.62 9.04
N SER A 91 8.87 -14.30 10.33
CA SER A 91 9.38 -15.24 11.34
C SER A 91 8.52 -16.50 11.45
N CYS A 92 7.19 -16.35 11.41
CA CYS A 92 6.26 -17.47 11.41
C CYS A 92 6.37 -18.31 10.13
N LEU A 93 6.52 -17.68 8.96
CA LEU A 93 6.69 -18.36 7.67
C LEU A 93 7.97 -19.19 7.65
N ARG A 94 9.10 -18.63 8.15
CA ARG A 94 10.37 -19.36 8.27
C ARG A 94 10.25 -20.59 9.17
N ARG A 95 9.63 -20.45 10.36
CA ARG A 95 9.40 -21.58 11.27
C ARG A 95 8.49 -22.65 10.67
N LYS A 96 7.36 -22.25 10.09
CA LYS A 96 6.37 -23.20 9.55
C LYS A 96 6.87 -23.94 8.30
N SER A 97 7.67 -23.28 7.47
CA SER A 97 8.23 -23.89 6.25
C SER A 97 9.53 -24.66 6.49
N GLY A 98 10.20 -24.44 7.62
CA GLY A 98 11.55 -24.96 7.86
C GLY A 98 12.64 -24.28 7.02
N ASN A 99 12.29 -23.27 6.21
CA ASN A 99 13.23 -22.53 5.38
C ASN A 99 13.66 -21.22 6.08
N PRO A 100 14.92 -21.10 6.55
CA PRO A 100 15.40 -19.88 7.22
C PRO A 100 15.46 -18.67 6.28
N ASN A 101 15.51 -18.90 4.97
CA ASN A 101 15.57 -17.86 3.96
C ASN A 101 14.19 -17.47 3.41
N ALA A 102 13.10 -18.08 3.89
CA ALA A 102 11.75 -17.72 3.49
C ALA A 102 11.50 -16.23 3.71
N ALA A 103 10.94 -15.58 2.68
CA ALA A 103 10.60 -14.17 2.69
C ALA A 103 9.11 -13.97 2.43
N VAL A 104 8.57 -12.82 2.83
CA VAL A 104 7.14 -12.49 2.63
C VAL A 104 6.73 -12.68 1.16
N SER A 105 7.52 -12.20 0.21
CA SER A 105 7.24 -12.28 -1.23
C SER A 105 7.23 -13.70 -1.82
N ASP A 106 7.68 -14.72 -1.09
CA ASP A 106 7.52 -16.12 -1.50
C ASP A 106 6.08 -16.63 -1.32
N TYR A 107 5.32 -16.02 -0.42
CA TYR A 107 4.01 -16.49 0.03
C TYR A 107 2.84 -15.62 -0.44
N PHE A 108 3.12 -14.50 -1.10
CA PHE A 108 2.10 -13.64 -1.68
C PHE A 108 2.34 -13.48 -3.18
N ASP A 109 1.24 -13.46 -3.92
CA ASP A 109 1.23 -13.36 -5.37
C ASP A 109 1.01 -11.92 -5.83
N VAL A 110 0.37 -11.10 -4.99
CA VAL A 110 0.20 -9.65 -5.18
C VAL A 110 0.52 -8.92 -3.88
N VAL A 111 1.20 -7.78 -4.00
CA VAL A 111 1.32 -6.80 -2.92
C VAL A 111 0.68 -5.48 -3.33
N ALA A 112 -0.05 -4.86 -2.41
CA ALA A 112 -0.50 -3.49 -2.53
C ALA A 112 -0.09 -2.70 -1.28
N GLY A 113 0.34 -1.46 -1.47
CA GLY A 113 0.81 -0.65 -0.36
C GLY A 113 0.64 0.83 -0.62
N SER A 114 0.06 1.56 0.33
CA SER A 114 -0.11 3.02 0.28
C SER A 114 0.83 3.71 1.26
N GLY A 115 1.38 4.88 0.94
CA GLY A 115 2.25 5.61 1.87
C GLY A 115 3.46 4.81 2.33
N SER A 116 3.65 4.70 3.64
CA SER A 116 4.68 3.82 4.22
C SER A 116 4.45 2.35 3.91
N GLY A 117 3.19 1.91 3.72
CA GLY A 117 2.85 0.59 3.20
C GLY A 117 3.35 0.36 1.78
N GLY A 118 3.33 1.40 0.93
CA GLY A 118 3.91 1.37 -0.42
C GLY A 118 5.43 1.25 -0.39
N VAL A 119 6.08 1.96 0.52
CA VAL A 119 7.52 1.80 0.78
C VAL A 119 7.86 0.39 1.27
N LEU A 120 7.06 -0.18 2.17
CA LEU A 120 7.22 -1.58 2.62
C LEU A 120 7.04 -2.57 1.47
N ALA A 121 6.01 -2.39 0.65
CA ALA A 121 5.77 -3.20 -0.53
C ALA A 121 6.99 -3.16 -1.47
N ALA A 122 7.51 -1.98 -1.78
CA ALA A 122 8.69 -1.81 -2.62
C ALA A 122 9.93 -2.52 -2.05
N LEU A 123 10.22 -2.37 -0.75
CA LEU A 123 11.39 -3.00 -0.11
C LEU A 123 11.30 -4.53 -0.10
N LEU A 124 10.10 -5.09 0.10
CA LEU A 124 9.87 -6.53 0.27
C LEU A 124 9.58 -7.27 -1.03
N PHE A 125 9.29 -6.55 -2.12
CA PHE A 125 8.93 -7.14 -3.40
C PHE A 125 9.81 -6.71 -4.56
N THR A 126 10.66 -5.70 -4.43
CA THR A 126 11.67 -5.40 -5.47
C THR A 126 12.79 -6.44 -5.44
N ARG A 127 13.22 -6.92 -6.60
CA ARG A 127 14.26 -7.93 -6.73
C ARG A 127 15.65 -7.32 -6.50
N GLY A 128 16.36 -7.82 -5.50
CA GLY A 128 17.77 -7.54 -5.27
C GLY A 128 18.69 -8.31 -6.22
N LYS A 129 20.00 -8.06 -6.12
CA LYS A 129 21.02 -8.65 -7.02
C LYS A 129 21.07 -10.18 -7.03
N ASN A 130 20.62 -10.82 -5.95
CA ASN A 130 20.57 -12.28 -5.78
C ASN A 130 19.23 -12.90 -6.25
N GLY A 131 18.35 -12.12 -6.88
CA GLY A 131 17.02 -12.59 -7.31
C GLY A 131 15.99 -12.71 -6.18
N ARG A 132 16.37 -12.41 -4.93
CA ARG A 132 15.52 -12.39 -3.73
C ARG A 132 15.03 -10.97 -3.46
N PRO A 133 14.05 -10.74 -2.57
CA PRO A 133 13.68 -9.38 -2.19
C PRO A 133 14.88 -8.59 -1.65
N MET A 134 14.89 -7.29 -1.91
CA MET A 134 15.98 -6.40 -1.48
C MET A 134 16.16 -6.38 0.03
N PHE A 135 15.07 -6.53 0.79
CA PHE A 135 15.05 -6.48 2.25
C PHE A 135 14.28 -7.68 2.80
N THR A 136 14.73 -8.17 3.95
CA THR A 136 13.89 -8.92 4.89
C THR A 136 12.89 -8.00 5.58
N ALA A 137 11.85 -8.56 6.20
CA ALA A 137 10.86 -7.79 6.94
C ALA A 137 11.47 -7.03 8.14
N GLU A 138 12.50 -7.58 8.77
CA GLU A 138 13.23 -6.91 9.86
C GLU A 138 14.09 -5.73 9.33
N GLU A 139 14.79 -5.90 8.22
CA GLU A 139 15.55 -4.82 7.61
C GLU A 139 14.63 -3.68 7.12
N ALA A 140 13.46 -4.02 6.57
CA ALA A 140 12.47 -3.04 6.15
C ALA A 140 11.92 -2.23 7.34
N LEU A 141 11.64 -2.88 8.47
CA LEU A 141 11.29 -2.20 9.73
C LEU A 141 12.40 -1.23 10.16
N ASN A 142 13.65 -1.70 10.20
CA ASN A 142 14.80 -0.87 10.59
C ASN A 142 15.00 0.33 9.65
N PHE A 143 14.74 0.13 8.35
CA PHE A 143 14.78 1.18 7.34
C PHE A 143 13.74 2.28 7.61
N LEU A 144 12.48 1.90 7.86
CA LEU A 144 11.42 2.86 8.22
C LEU A 144 11.75 3.64 9.50
N VAL A 145 12.22 2.94 10.56
CA VAL A 145 12.63 3.60 11.81
C VAL A 145 13.72 4.64 11.56
N LYS A 146 14.68 4.34 10.67
CA LYS A 146 15.77 5.25 10.33
C LYS A 146 15.29 6.46 9.52
N ILE A 147 14.37 6.27 8.58
CA ILE A 147 13.73 7.35 7.83
C ILE A 147 12.96 8.27 8.79
N ASN A 148 12.11 7.71 9.63
CA ASN A 148 11.28 8.46 10.59
C ASN A 148 12.15 9.29 11.55
N LYS A 149 13.25 8.73 12.07
CA LYS A 149 14.21 9.47 12.91
C LYS A 149 14.91 10.61 12.17
N LYS A 150 15.24 10.44 10.89
CA LYS A 150 15.89 11.48 10.07
C LYS A 150 14.95 12.62 9.71
N MET A 151 13.66 12.33 9.48
CA MET A 151 12.63 13.32 9.16
C MET A 151 12.16 14.11 10.40
N ASN A 152 12.09 13.48 11.57
CA ASN A 152 11.70 14.18 12.81
C ASN A 152 12.76 15.18 13.31
N ARG A 153 14.02 15.04 12.89
CA ARG A 153 15.10 15.97 13.27
C ARG A 153 15.07 17.31 12.52
N SER A 154 14.18 17.50 11.55
CA SER A 154 14.13 18.70 10.73
C SER A 154 13.01 19.69 11.08
N GLN A 155 12.47 19.70 12.31
CA GLN A 155 11.39 20.59 12.78
C GLN A 155 11.80 22.10 12.85
N GLY A 156 12.18 22.71 11.73
CA GLY A 156 12.40 24.16 11.57
C GLY A 156 11.69 24.70 10.33
N VAL A 157 11.60 26.02 10.16
CA VAL A 157 10.82 26.68 9.07
C VAL A 157 11.30 26.29 7.65
N PHE A 158 12.54 25.82 7.49
CA PHE A 158 13.10 25.28 6.25
C PHE A 158 12.89 23.76 6.05
N SER A 159 12.14 23.08 6.92
CA SER A 159 12.01 21.62 6.95
C SER A 159 11.54 21.00 5.64
N LYS A 160 10.68 21.70 4.89
CA LYS A 160 9.98 21.11 3.75
C LYS A 160 10.91 20.82 2.57
N LEU A 161 11.74 21.80 2.18
CA LEU A 161 12.75 21.61 1.12
C LEU A 161 13.82 20.60 1.53
N PHE A 162 14.24 20.59 2.80
CA PHE A 162 15.25 19.65 3.29
C PHE A 162 14.71 18.23 3.52
N GLY A 163 13.39 18.07 3.72
CA GLY A 163 12.72 16.78 3.87
C GLY A 163 12.66 16.02 2.55
N SER A 164 12.17 16.69 1.50
CA SER A 164 12.05 16.13 0.15
C SER A 164 13.40 15.64 -0.40
N ALA A 165 14.42 16.51 -0.43
CA ALA A 165 15.75 16.16 -0.94
C ALA A 165 16.46 15.06 -0.12
N LYS A 166 16.10 14.87 1.15
CA LYS A 166 16.64 13.77 1.97
C LYS A 166 15.93 12.45 1.68
N ALA A 167 14.60 12.47 1.54
CA ALA A 167 13.82 11.28 1.19
C ALA A 167 14.21 10.77 -0.20
N GLU A 168 14.29 11.67 -1.17
CA GLU A 168 14.75 11.39 -2.54
C GLU A 168 16.14 10.72 -2.53
N LYS A 169 17.13 11.31 -1.86
CA LYS A 169 18.48 10.73 -1.74
C LYS A 169 18.48 9.36 -1.08
N VAL A 170 17.62 9.14 -0.08
CA VAL A 170 17.52 7.85 0.59
C VAL A 170 16.95 6.80 -0.36
N PHE A 171 15.84 7.09 -1.05
CA PHE A 171 15.22 6.15 -1.98
C PHE A 171 16.09 5.90 -3.22
N ALA A 172 16.68 6.94 -3.81
CA ALA A 172 17.62 6.81 -4.92
C ALA A 172 18.82 5.93 -4.54
N LYS A 173 19.38 6.10 -3.34
CA LYS A 173 20.47 5.23 -2.86
C LYS A 173 20.02 3.78 -2.63
N THR A 174 18.79 3.58 -2.19
CA THR A 174 18.25 2.25 -1.89
C THR A 174 17.95 1.47 -3.17
N PHE A 175 17.18 2.05 -4.09
CA PHE A 175 16.67 1.36 -5.27
C PHE A 175 17.57 1.53 -6.51
N GLY A 176 18.39 2.57 -6.57
CA GLY A 176 19.23 2.85 -7.74
C GLY A 176 18.38 3.04 -9.00
N GLU A 177 18.66 2.24 -10.03
CA GLU A 177 17.96 2.27 -11.32
C GLU A 177 16.82 1.23 -11.41
N LEU A 178 16.49 0.55 -10.31
CA LEU A 178 15.39 -0.43 -10.30
C LEU A 178 14.05 0.26 -10.51
N THR A 179 13.17 -0.44 -11.21
CA THR A 179 11.88 0.04 -11.71
C THR A 179 10.72 -0.83 -11.19
N LEU A 180 9.49 -0.49 -11.57
CA LEU A 180 8.31 -1.33 -11.26
C LEU A 180 8.45 -2.73 -11.88
N LYS A 181 9.00 -2.84 -13.10
CA LYS A 181 9.23 -4.13 -13.77
C LYS A 181 10.13 -5.07 -12.97
N ASP A 182 11.04 -4.53 -12.16
CA ASP A 182 12.01 -5.28 -11.36
C ASP A 182 11.41 -5.92 -10.10
N THR A 183 10.13 -5.70 -9.82
CA THR A 183 9.43 -6.42 -8.75
C THR A 183 9.31 -7.92 -9.03
N ILE A 184 9.27 -8.70 -7.95
CA ILE A 184 9.26 -10.17 -7.95
C ILE A 184 7.87 -10.71 -8.34
N LYS A 185 6.83 -9.99 -7.95
CA LYS A 185 5.41 -10.30 -8.08
C LYS A 185 4.64 -9.05 -8.45
N SER A 186 3.35 -9.17 -8.81
CA SER A 186 2.50 -8.01 -9.03
C SER A 186 2.50 -7.08 -7.81
N ALA A 187 2.66 -5.79 -8.08
CA ALA A 187 2.79 -4.73 -7.08
C ALA A 187 1.91 -3.55 -7.50
N LEU A 188 1.18 -3.00 -6.52
CA LEU A 188 0.25 -1.88 -6.69
C LEU A 188 0.54 -0.82 -5.63
N ILE A 189 0.97 0.36 -6.06
CA ILE A 189 1.35 1.45 -5.15
C ILE A 189 0.62 2.72 -5.62
N PRO A 190 -0.30 3.28 -4.83
CA PRO A 190 -1.08 4.45 -5.24
C PRO A 190 -0.37 5.76 -4.88
N CYS A 191 -0.69 6.80 -5.63
CA CYS A 191 -0.52 8.22 -5.28
C CYS A 191 -1.74 9.02 -5.81
N TYR A 192 -1.82 10.29 -5.46
CA TYR A 192 -2.77 11.21 -6.09
C TYR A 192 -2.02 12.14 -7.05
N ASP A 193 -2.45 12.20 -8.31
CA ASP A 193 -1.84 13.08 -9.32
C ASP A 193 -2.60 14.41 -9.41
N LEU A 194 -1.92 15.49 -9.06
CA LEU A 194 -2.45 16.85 -9.11
C LEU A 194 -2.62 17.37 -10.54
N SER A 195 -1.97 16.77 -11.53
CA SER A 195 -2.08 17.18 -12.94
C SER A 195 -3.45 16.79 -13.51
N THR A 196 -3.89 15.56 -13.18
CA THR A 196 -5.14 14.97 -13.65
C THR A 196 -6.29 15.10 -12.64
N HIS A 197 -6.00 15.52 -11.41
CA HIS A 197 -6.96 15.56 -10.29
C HIS A 197 -7.57 14.19 -9.97
N ALA A 198 -6.80 13.12 -10.19
CA ALA A 198 -7.25 11.75 -10.02
C ALA A 198 -6.22 10.90 -9.26
N PRO A 199 -6.66 9.79 -8.63
CA PRO A 199 -5.75 8.76 -8.18
C PRO A 199 -4.93 8.20 -9.33
N PHE A 200 -3.65 7.96 -9.08
CA PHE A 200 -2.75 7.26 -9.99
C PHE A 200 -2.22 6.00 -9.30
N LEU A 201 -2.30 4.86 -9.98
CA LEU A 201 -1.87 3.57 -9.42
C LEU A 201 -0.65 3.06 -10.18
N PHE A 202 0.50 3.07 -9.52
CA PHE A 202 1.69 2.40 -10.05
C PHE A 202 1.47 0.88 -10.00
N SER A 203 1.37 0.26 -11.17
CA SER A 203 1.09 -1.16 -11.36
C SER A 203 2.23 -1.82 -12.12
N ARG A 204 2.70 -2.98 -11.63
CA ARG A 204 3.67 -3.79 -12.39
C ARG A 204 3.11 -4.24 -13.74
N ALA A 205 1.82 -4.56 -13.80
CA ALA A 205 1.18 -5.02 -15.04
C ALA A 205 1.24 -3.91 -16.10
N ASP A 206 0.82 -2.70 -15.75
CA ASP A 206 0.82 -1.55 -16.65
C ASP A 206 2.25 -1.22 -17.10
N ALA A 207 3.22 -1.28 -16.19
CA ALA A 207 4.63 -1.10 -16.54
C ALA A 207 5.10 -2.13 -17.57
N LEU A 208 4.67 -3.40 -17.47
CA LEU A 208 5.03 -4.45 -18.43
C LEU A 208 4.30 -4.35 -19.76
N GLU A 209 3.06 -3.85 -19.77
CA GLU A 209 2.25 -3.70 -20.98
C GLU A 209 2.60 -2.42 -21.75
N MET A 210 2.91 -1.33 -21.05
CA MET A 210 3.17 -0.02 -21.62
C MET A 210 4.41 0.63 -20.99
N ASP A 211 5.44 0.88 -21.81
CA ASP A 211 6.69 1.50 -21.34
C ASP A 211 6.49 2.88 -20.68
N GLY A 212 5.42 3.60 -21.05
CA GLY A 212 5.01 4.86 -20.43
C GLY A 212 4.56 4.76 -18.98
N TYR A 213 4.38 3.55 -18.44
CA TYR A 213 3.95 3.32 -17.05
C TYR A 213 5.02 2.68 -16.19
N ASP A 214 6.24 2.53 -16.71
CA ASP A 214 7.38 2.09 -15.92
C ASP A 214 8.08 3.29 -15.27
N PHE A 215 8.10 3.31 -13.94
CA PHE A 215 8.72 4.36 -13.12
C PHE A 215 9.83 3.77 -12.27
N LYS A 216 10.83 4.60 -11.94
CA LYS A 216 11.86 4.21 -10.98
C LYS A 216 11.20 3.94 -9.63
N MET A 217 11.59 2.84 -8.99
CA MET A 217 11.03 2.46 -7.69
C MET A 217 11.34 3.52 -6.61
N SER A 218 12.46 4.26 -6.76
CA SER A 218 12.76 5.42 -5.93
C SER A 218 11.68 6.50 -6.00
N ASP A 219 11.18 6.77 -7.20
CA ASP A 219 10.24 7.84 -7.49
C ASP A 219 8.83 7.40 -7.06
N VAL A 220 8.48 6.13 -7.29
CA VAL A 220 7.25 5.52 -6.78
C VAL A 220 7.16 5.61 -5.26
N CYS A 221 8.26 5.27 -4.55
CA CYS A 221 8.30 5.39 -3.08
C CYS A 221 8.21 6.85 -2.62
N LEU A 222 8.84 7.77 -3.34
CA LEU A 222 8.77 9.19 -3.05
C LEU A 222 7.33 9.72 -3.27
N ALA A 223 6.68 9.41 -4.39
CA ALA A 223 5.29 9.78 -4.70
C ALA A 223 4.32 9.31 -3.63
N THR A 224 4.32 8.00 -3.35
CA THR A 224 3.33 7.43 -2.43
C THR A 224 3.52 7.94 -1.00
N SER A 225 4.73 8.32 -0.60
CA SER A 225 5.03 8.83 0.75
C SER A 225 5.16 10.35 0.85
N ALA A 226 4.84 11.09 -0.22
CA ALA A 226 4.96 12.54 -0.28
C ALA A 226 3.83 13.23 0.51
N ASP A 227 3.96 13.25 1.83
CA ASP A 227 3.08 14.03 2.71
C ASP A 227 3.09 15.50 2.25
N PRO A 228 1.95 16.09 1.83
CA PRO A 228 1.90 17.46 1.31
C PRO A 228 2.39 18.52 2.30
N THR A 229 2.32 18.22 3.60
CA THR A 229 2.75 19.14 4.66
C THR A 229 4.27 19.12 4.87
N ILE A 230 4.94 18.02 4.49
CA ILE A 230 6.38 17.80 4.69
C ILE A 230 7.15 17.89 3.39
N VAL A 231 6.77 17.13 2.37
CA VAL A 231 7.52 16.97 1.12
C VAL A 231 6.96 17.89 0.03
N GLY A 232 5.65 18.13 0.05
CA GLY A 232 4.95 18.81 -1.05
C GLY A 232 4.74 17.89 -2.25
N ALA A 233 4.28 18.47 -3.36
CA ALA A 233 4.09 17.74 -4.61
C ALA A 233 5.41 17.37 -5.29
N VAL A 234 5.45 16.19 -5.90
CA VAL A 234 6.64 15.66 -6.56
C VAL A 234 6.37 15.52 -8.05
N ASP A 235 7.04 16.34 -8.84
CA ASP A 235 7.10 16.17 -10.30
C ASP A 235 7.95 14.95 -10.64
N MET A 236 7.39 14.02 -11.42
CA MET A 236 8.13 12.85 -11.91
C MET A 236 7.68 12.41 -13.29
N ARG A 237 8.49 11.54 -13.89
CA ARG A 237 8.27 11.01 -15.22
C ARG A 237 8.55 9.51 -15.25
N SER A 238 7.87 8.81 -16.16
CA SER A 238 8.23 7.44 -16.52
C SER A 238 9.66 7.36 -17.03
N VAL A 239 10.24 6.17 -17.04
CA VAL A 239 11.62 5.91 -17.50
C VAL A 239 11.81 6.38 -18.95
N ASP A 240 10.81 6.17 -19.80
CA ASP A 240 10.78 6.62 -21.19
C ASP A 240 10.39 8.11 -21.38
N LYS A 241 10.06 8.78 -20.26
CA LYS A 241 9.66 10.19 -20.15
C LYS A 241 8.32 10.57 -20.80
N ARG A 242 7.56 9.61 -21.32
CA ARG A 242 6.26 9.86 -21.99
C ARG A 242 5.17 10.28 -21.02
N THR A 243 5.13 9.67 -19.85
CA THR A 243 4.16 10.01 -18.81
C THR A 243 4.79 10.96 -17.82
N LYS A 244 4.09 12.06 -17.52
CA LYS A 244 4.45 13.01 -16.47
C LYS A 244 3.30 13.09 -15.48
N ILE A 245 3.62 13.04 -14.19
CA ILE A 245 2.66 13.23 -13.11
C ILE A 245 3.23 14.20 -12.07
N VAL A 246 2.32 14.79 -11.29
CA VAL A 246 2.61 15.65 -10.14
C VAL A 246 2.00 14.96 -8.91
N ALA A 247 2.78 14.07 -8.31
CA ALA A 247 2.29 13.13 -7.32
C ALA A 247 2.31 13.70 -5.89
N ILE A 248 1.28 13.36 -5.12
CA ILE A 248 1.25 13.48 -3.65
C ILE A 248 0.79 12.16 -3.02
N ASP A 249 1.05 12.02 -1.72
CA ASP A 249 0.74 10.88 -0.84
C ASP A 249 -0.36 9.91 -1.33
N GLY A 250 -0.05 8.61 -1.34
CA GLY A 250 -0.98 7.53 -1.62
C GLY A 250 -2.15 7.45 -0.65
N GLY A 251 -1.97 7.91 0.59
CA GLY A 251 -3.02 7.96 1.60
C GLY A 251 -4.18 8.87 1.23
N ILE A 252 -3.94 9.88 0.40
CA ILE A 252 -4.98 10.81 -0.10
C ILE A 252 -5.83 10.12 -1.17
N ALA A 253 -5.20 9.31 -2.03
CA ALA A 253 -5.88 8.55 -3.07
C ALA A 253 -6.62 7.33 -2.50
N MET A 254 -5.90 6.48 -1.78
CA MET A 254 -6.43 5.28 -1.13
C MET A 254 -5.52 4.89 0.03
N ASN A 255 -5.92 5.21 1.26
CA ASN A 255 -5.15 4.83 2.44
C ASN A 255 -5.14 3.31 2.67
N ASN A 256 -6.25 2.62 2.35
CA ASN A 256 -6.35 1.16 2.34
C ASN A 256 -6.47 0.66 0.88
N PRO A 257 -5.38 0.16 0.26
CA PRO A 257 -5.39 -0.24 -1.15
C PRO A 257 -5.99 -1.63 -1.42
N THR A 258 -6.66 -2.24 -0.43
CA THR A 258 -7.13 -3.64 -0.51
C THR A 258 -8.12 -3.86 -1.65
N ALA A 259 -9.10 -2.95 -1.83
CA ALA A 259 -10.09 -3.07 -2.89
C ALA A 259 -9.45 -2.92 -4.29
N ALA A 260 -8.46 -2.05 -4.44
CA ALA A 260 -7.70 -1.91 -5.69
C ALA A 260 -6.93 -3.21 -6.02
N ALA A 261 -6.33 -3.84 -5.01
CA ALA A 261 -5.62 -5.11 -5.17
C ALA A 261 -6.54 -6.27 -5.60
N ILE A 262 -7.71 -6.39 -4.96
CA ILE A 262 -8.72 -7.38 -5.33
C ILE A 262 -9.20 -7.13 -6.76
N THR A 263 -9.51 -5.88 -7.09
CA THR A 263 -9.96 -5.49 -8.43
C THR A 263 -8.93 -5.81 -9.50
N HIS A 264 -7.65 -5.51 -9.23
CA HIS A 264 -6.55 -5.87 -10.12
C HIS A 264 -6.50 -7.38 -10.38
N VAL A 265 -6.54 -8.21 -9.32
CA VAL A 265 -6.47 -9.67 -9.47
C VAL A 265 -7.67 -10.21 -10.25
N LEU A 266 -8.89 -9.72 -9.97
CA LEU A 266 -10.09 -10.22 -10.61
C LEU A 266 -10.19 -9.81 -12.09
N ASN A 267 -9.60 -8.69 -12.49
CA ASN A 267 -9.71 -8.18 -13.87
C ASN A 267 -8.47 -8.45 -14.73
N ASN A 268 -7.30 -8.67 -14.14
CA ASN A 268 -6.09 -9.04 -14.88
C ASN A 268 -6.06 -10.55 -15.17
N LYS A 269 -6.83 -11.00 -16.16
CA LYS A 269 -6.89 -12.41 -16.57
C LYS A 269 -5.62 -12.90 -17.28
N GLN A 270 -4.76 -11.99 -17.74
CA GLN A 270 -3.46 -12.38 -18.28
C GLN A 270 -2.56 -12.95 -17.18
N GLU A 271 -2.52 -12.31 -16.01
CA GLU A 271 -1.73 -12.76 -14.87
C GLU A 271 -2.48 -13.75 -13.96
N PHE A 272 -3.80 -13.62 -13.84
CA PHE A 272 -4.65 -14.43 -12.95
C PHE A 272 -5.84 -15.08 -13.67
N PRO A 273 -5.61 -15.95 -14.68
CA PRO A 273 -6.66 -16.51 -15.53
C PRO A 273 -7.69 -17.39 -14.80
N LEU A 274 -7.31 -17.97 -13.66
CA LEU A 274 -8.15 -18.91 -12.91
C LEU A 274 -8.93 -18.28 -11.75
N CYS A 275 -8.71 -16.99 -11.45
CA CYS A 275 -9.38 -16.32 -10.34
C CYS A 275 -10.72 -15.76 -10.82
N ASN A 276 -11.85 -16.27 -10.36
CA ASN A 276 -13.18 -15.87 -10.84
C ASN A 276 -13.95 -15.01 -9.82
N GLY A 277 -13.66 -15.16 -8.54
CA GLY A 277 -14.32 -14.40 -7.48
C GLY A 277 -13.48 -14.30 -6.21
N VAL A 278 -14.06 -13.69 -5.18
CA VAL A 278 -13.42 -13.48 -3.87
C VAL A 278 -13.17 -14.80 -3.12
N GLU A 279 -13.88 -15.86 -3.47
CA GLU A 279 -13.68 -17.23 -3.01
C GLU A 279 -12.32 -17.79 -3.42
N ASP A 280 -11.75 -17.31 -4.52
CA ASP A 280 -10.44 -17.70 -5.04
C ASP A 280 -9.30 -16.84 -4.46
N LEU A 281 -9.62 -15.91 -3.55
CA LEU A 281 -8.65 -15.01 -2.94
C LEU A 281 -8.34 -15.42 -1.50
N LEU A 282 -7.10 -15.17 -1.08
CA LEU A 282 -6.70 -15.07 0.32
C LEU A 282 -6.04 -13.71 0.52
N VAL A 283 -6.64 -12.86 1.33
CA VAL A 283 -6.25 -11.47 1.49
C VAL A 283 -5.84 -11.22 2.93
N VAL A 284 -4.62 -10.73 3.12
CA VAL A 284 -4.12 -10.21 4.40
C VAL A 284 -3.99 -8.71 4.26
N SER A 285 -4.81 -7.96 5.00
CA SER A 285 -4.82 -6.49 5.02
C SER A 285 -4.27 -5.99 6.35
N LEU A 286 -3.19 -5.22 6.30
CA LEU A 286 -2.49 -4.70 7.47
C LEU A 286 -2.73 -3.20 7.60
N GLY A 287 -3.44 -2.81 8.66
CA GLY A 287 -3.60 -1.40 9.01
C GLY A 287 -2.50 -0.88 9.95
N ASN A 288 -2.40 0.44 10.07
CA ASN A 288 -1.40 1.11 10.91
C ASN A 288 -1.96 1.67 12.23
N GLY A 289 -3.16 1.23 12.60
CA GLY A 289 -3.89 1.69 13.77
C GLY A 289 -4.53 3.06 13.57
N GLU A 290 -5.45 3.40 14.46
CA GLU A 290 -6.15 4.69 14.48
C GLU A 290 -5.32 5.76 15.19
N SER A 291 -5.57 7.01 14.83
CA SER A 291 -4.97 8.15 15.51
C SER A 291 -5.73 8.50 16.78
N ASP A 292 -5.03 8.58 17.92
CA ASP A 292 -5.61 9.23 19.11
C ASP A 292 -5.73 10.73 18.83
N PHE A 293 -6.95 11.15 18.52
CA PHE A 293 -7.24 12.56 18.26
C PHE A 293 -7.37 13.37 19.55
N GLY A 294 -7.47 12.77 20.74
CA GLY A 294 -7.59 13.44 22.02
C GLY A 294 -8.82 14.36 22.11
N TYR A 295 -9.74 14.07 23.03
CA TYR A 295 -10.99 14.84 23.19
C TYR A 295 -10.79 16.33 23.59
N GLN A 296 -9.57 16.75 23.94
CA GLN A 296 -9.29 18.04 24.58
C GLN A 296 -8.55 19.09 23.72
N ASN A 297 -8.10 18.76 22.50
CA ASN A 297 -7.38 19.73 21.66
C ASN A 297 -8.28 20.24 20.52
N GLN A 298 -8.91 21.41 20.72
CA GLN A 298 -9.85 22.01 19.76
C GLN A 298 -9.18 22.65 18.53
N ASN A 299 -7.85 22.68 18.45
CA ASN A 299 -7.15 23.25 17.29
C ASN A 299 -7.06 22.20 16.17
N SER A 300 -8.00 22.27 15.21
CA SER A 300 -8.04 21.42 14.03
C SER A 300 -7.04 21.92 12.97
N THR A 301 -6.06 21.08 12.63
CA THR A 301 -5.14 21.34 11.51
C THR A 301 -5.66 20.65 10.25
N PRO A 302 -5.37 21.17 9.04
CA PRO A 302 -5.73 20.50 7.78
C PRO A 302 -5.25 19.03 7.73
N ALA A 303 -4.06 18.76 8.28
CA ALA A 303 -3.53 17.40 8.38
C ALA A 303 -4.40 16.45 9.22
N ARG A 304 -5.09 16.96 10.27
CA ARG A 304 -6.03 16.16 11.05
C ARG A 304 -7.26 15.78 10.23
N PHE A 305 -7.81 16.69 9.44
CA PHE A 305 -8.95 16.38 8.57
C PHE A 305 -8.59 15.37 7.49
N VAL A 306 -7.43 15.51 6.85
CA VAL A 306 -6.93 14.53 5.87
C VAL A 306 -6.81 13.15 6.51
N ARG A 307 -6.31 13.08 7.74
CA ARG A 307 -6.17 11.82 8.46
C ARG A 307 -7.52 11.19 8.83
N ILE A 308 -8.48 11.97 9.32
CA ILE A 308 -9.85 11.50 9.60
C ILE A 308 -10.48 10.95 8.31
N ALA A 309 -10.34 11.68 7.20
CA ALA A 309 -10.86 11.24 5.91
C ALA A 309 -10.19 9.93 5.44
N GLY A 310 -8.86 9.82 5.57
CA GLY A 310 -8.12 8.62 5.21
C GLY A 310 -8.45 7.40 6.08
N GLU A 311 -8.60 7.59 7.40
CA GLU A 311 -9.02 6.53 8.34
C GLU A 311 -10.45 6.08 8.05
N GLY A 312 -11.40 7.02 7.91
CA GLY A 312 -12.78 6.70 7.54
C GLY A 312 -12.89 6.00 6.18
N ALA A 313 -12.11 6.41 5.19
CA ALA A 313 -12.03 5.72 3.90
C ALA A 313 -11.49 4.29 4.05
N SER A 314 -10.54 4.07 4.95
CA SER A 314 -9.96 2.75 5.21
C SER A 314 -10.96 1.80 5.85
N ASP A 315 -11.79 2.31 6.75
CA ASP A 315 -12.86 1.55 7.40
C ASP A 315 -13.98 1.20 6.42
N MET A 316 -14.36 2.14 5.54
CA MET A 316 -15.32 1.87 4.47
C MET A 316 -14.81 0.77 3.53
N VAL A 317 -13.53 0.79 3.15
CA VAL A 317 -12.93 -0.28 2.34
C VAL A 317 -12.95 -1.61 3.09
N ASP A 318 -12.59 -1.64 4.38
CA ASP A 318 -12.62 -2.86 5.19
C ASP A 318 -14.03 -3.47 5.29
N GLN A 319 -15.03 -2.61 5.53
CA GLN A 319 -16.43 -3.02 5.58
C GLN A 319 -16.91 -3.55 4.23
N ALA A 320 -16.64 -2.83 3.13
CA ALA A 320 -17.05 -3.23 1.79
C ALA A 320 -16.39 -4.56 1.38
N VAL A 321 -15.09 -4.73 1.65
CA VAL A 321 -14.38 -5.99 1.39
C VAL A 321 -14.96 -7.12 2.25
N SER A 322 -15.19 -6.88 3.54
CA SER A 322 -15.79 -7.88 4.43
C SER A 322 -17.17 -8.34 3.95
N MET A 323 -17.99 -7.41 3.44
CA MET A 323 -19.30 -7.71 2.87
C MET A 323 -19.18 -8.49 1.57
N ALA A 324 -18.28 -8.10 0.67
CA ALA A 324 -18.04 -8.79 -0.59
C ALA A 324 -17.60 -10.26 -0.38
N PHE A 325 -16.75 -10.52 0.62
CA PHE A 325 -16.33 -11.87 0.97
C PHE A 325 -17.43 -12.74 1.61
N GLY A 326 -18.54 -12.14 2.05
CA GLY A 326 -19.74 -12.86 2.50
C GLY A 326 -19.46 -13.98 3.50
N ASN A 327 -19.68 -15.24 3.07
CA ASN A 327 -19.46 -16.45 3.87
C ASN A 327 -17.98 -16.82 4.03
N CYS A 328 -17.10 -16.34 3.15
CA CYS A 328 -15.66 -16.57 3.19
C CYS A 328 -14.91 -15.49 3.99
N ARG A 329 -15.61 -14.50 4.56
CA ARG A 329 -14.96 -13.37 5.24
C ARG A 329 -14.08 -13.78 6.42
N THR A 330 -14.36 -14.89 7.09
CA THR A 330 -13.60 -15.34 8.27
C THR A 330 -12.42 -16.25 7.91
N SER A 331 -12.37 -16.78 6.69
CA SER A 331 -11.36 -17.74 6.23
C SER A 331 -10.41 -17.16 5.19
N ASN A 332 -10.91 -16.27 4.33
CA ASN A 332 -10.19 -15.74 3.18
C ASN A 332 -9.78 -14.28 3.33
N TYR A 333 -10.41 -13.50 4.20
CA TYR A 333 -10.08 -12.09 4.43
C TYR A 333 -9.65 -11.88 5.87
N VAL A 334 -8.41 -11.45 6.07
CA VAL A 334 -7.85 -11.18 7.39
C VAL A 334 -7.41 -9.72 7.44
N ARG A 335 -8.16 -8.91 8.18
CA ARG A 335 -7.79 -7.54 8.53
C ARG A 335 -7.10 -7.52 9.89
N ILE A 336 -5.88 -6.99 9.96
CA ILE A 336 -5.15 -6.73 11.20
C ILE A 336 -5.09 -5.22 11.38
N GLN A 337 -5.95 -4.69 12.24
CA GLN A 337 -6.01 -3.27 12.58
C GLN A 337 -6.04 -3.12 14.10
N VAL A 338 -5.29 -2.15 14.61
CA VAL A 338 -5.33 -1.80 16.04
C VAL A 338 -6.34 -0.69 16.22
N LEU A 339 -7.51 -1.04 16.75
CA LEU A 339 -8.50 -0.09 17.23
C LEU A 339 -7.99 0.53 18.52
N ASP A 340 -8.38 1.78 18.74
CA ASP A 340 -7.88 2.64 19.80
C ASP A 340 -7.57 1.90 21.10
N SER A 341 -6.42 2.27 21.67
CA SER A 341 -5.83 1.68 22.86
C SER A 341 -6.89 1.36 23.92
N VAL A 342 -7.28 0.07 24.02
CA VAL A 342 -7.55 -0.52 25.33
C VAL A 342 -6.32 -0.09 26.11
N LYS A 343 -6.53 0.88 27.01
CA LYS A 343 -5.52 1.36 27.95
C LYS A 343 -4.67 0.14 28.25
N LEU A 344 -3.40 0.16 27.87
CA LEU A 344 -2.40 -0.65 28.55
C LEU A 344 -2.45 -0.16 30.00
N GLN A 345 -3.50 -0.54 30.73
CA GLN A 345 -3.73 -0.28 32.12
C GLN A 345 -2.61 -1.02 32.79
N LYS A 346 -1.46 -0.36 33.01
CA LYS A 346 -0.54 -0.63 34.11
C LYS A 346 -0.34 -2.11 34.50
N VAL A 347 -0.36 -3.08 33.60
CA VAL A 347 0.11 -4.44 33.88
C VAL A 347 1.59 -4.47 33.54
N LYS A 348 2.37 -3.67 34.29
CA LYS A 348 3.83 -3.75 34.47
C LYS A 348 4.35 -2.57 35.30
N GLN A 349 3.79 -2.36 36.50
CA GLN A 349 4.52 -1.67 37.58
C GLN A 349 3.94 -1.90 39.00
N HIS A 350 3.08 -2.91 39.21
CA HIS A 350 2.58 -3.29 40.54
C HIS A 350 2.83 -4.77 40.92
N GLN A 351 3.57 -5.53 40.09
CA GLN A 351 3.99 -6.89 40.45
C GLN A 351 5.51 -7.06 40.61
N ILE A 352 6.29 -5.98 40.49
CA ILE A 352 7.74 -6.00 40.78
C ILE A 352 8.07 -5.24 42.09
N SER A 353 7.12 -4.46 42.63
CA SER A 353 7.27 -3.78 43.93
C SER A 353 6.94 -4.67 45.14
N ASN A 354 6.19 -5.76 44.96
CA ASN A 354 5.85 -6.66 46.07
C ASN A 354 6.82 -7.85 46.24
N SER A 355 7.67 -8.15 45.25
CA SER A 355 8.67 -9.22 45.40
C SER A 355 9.99 -8.75 46.03
N PHE A 356 10.17 -7.44 46.25
CA PHE A 356 11.34 -6.86 46.93
C PHE A 356 11.04 -6.34 48.34
N ALA A 357 9.76 -6.25 48.74
CA ALA A 357 9.36 -5.86 50.10
C ALA A 357 9.08 -7.06 51.03
N GLU A 358 8.84 -8.26 50.50
CA GLU A 358 8.61 -9.47 51.32
C GLU A 358 9.89 -10.28 51.64
N LYS A 359 11.06 -9.88 51.14
CA LYS A 359 12.35 -10.52 51.48
C LYS A 359 13.22 -9.75 52.48
N SER A 360 12.72 -8.67 53.08
CA SER A 360 13.45 -7.90 54.11
C SER A 360 12.82 -7.93 55.50
N ASN A 361 11.74 -8.69 55.73
CA ASN A 361 11.01 -8.69 57.02
C ASN A 361 10.93 -10.07 57.72
N TYR A 362 11.82 -11.01 57.39
CA TYR A 362 12.02 -12.24 58.18
C TYR A 362 13.47 -12.32 58.68
N GLN A 363 13.92 -11.29 59.41
CA GLN A 363 15.08 -11.43 60.29
C GLN A 363 15.07 -10.36 61.38
N THR A 364 14.07 -10.41 62.26
CA THR A 364 14.15 -9.84 63.62
C THR A 364 13.07 -10.46 64.48
N GLY A 365 13.45 -11.52 65.20
CA GLY A 365 12.62 -12.22 66.18
C GLY A 365 13.55 -13.11 67.01
N MET A 366 13.90 -12.60 68.19
CA MET A 366 14.76 -13.19 69.21
C MET A 366 14.41 -14.64 69.55
N GLU A 367 15.44 -15.42 69.91
CA GLU A 367 15.53 -16.11 71.21
C GLU A 367 17.01 -16.53 71.42
N ILE A 368 17.68 -15.90 72.41
CA ILE A 368 18.25 -16.49 73.65
C ILE A 368 19.44 -17.42 73.41
#